data_AF-A0A2X3GN39-F1
#
_entry.id   AF-A0A2X3GN39-F1
#
_cell.length_a   1.000
_cell.length_b   1.000
_cell.length_c   1.000
_cell.angle_alpha   90.00
_cell.angle_beta   90.00
_cell.angle_gamma   90.00
#
_symmetry.space_group_name_H-M   'P 1'
#
loop_
_entity.id
_entity.type
_entity.pdbx_description
1 polymer ?
#
loop_
_entity_poly.entity_id
_entity_poly.type
_entity_poly.pdbx_seq_one_letter_code
_entity_poly.pdbx_strand_id
1 'polypeptide(L)'
;MRKVILPQAFRRILPPLGNNAIAIVKDSSLASAIGLADLAYAARTVSGAYATYWEPYLTISLVYWVITFLLAQLVNRLEKRFGKSDSH
;
A
#
# COMPACT_ATOMS: atom_id res chain seq x y z
N MET A 1 34.49 22.52 2.50
CA MET A 1 33.73 21.49 3.26
C MET A 1 32.51 20.91 2.52
N ARG A 2 32.01 21.53 1.45
CA ARG A 2 30.80 21.12 0.71
C ARG A 2 30.97 19.95 -0.28
N LYS A 3 32.19 19.47 -0.53
CA LYS A 3 32.49 18.39 -1.52
C LYS A 3 32.82 17.01 -0.91
N VAL A 4 32.99 16.93 0.41
CA VAL A 4 33.41 15.68 1.10
C VAL A 4 32.26 15.05 1.89
N ILE A 5 31.42 15.87 2.52
CA ILE A 5 30.34 15.38 3.40
C ILE A 5 29.10 14.94 2.61
N LEU A 6 28.75 15.66 1.54
CA LEU A 6 27.61 15.34 0.65
C LEU A 6 27.68 13.93 0.03
N PRO A 7 28.79 13.51 -0.61
CA PRO A 7 28.87 12.17 -1.20
C PRO A 7 28.94 11.06 -0.13
N GLN A 8 29.46 11.35 1.07
CA GLN A 8 29.51 10.39 2.17
C GLN A 8 28.15 10.23 2.87
N ALA A 9 27.40 11.32 3.05
CA ALA A 9 26.04 11.29 3.60
C ALA A 9 25.10 10.50 2.67
N PHE A 10 25.14 10.76 1.36
CA PHE A 10 24.35 10.00 0.38
C PHE A 10 24.65 8.49 0.43
N ARG A 11 25.94 8.10 0.46
CA ARG A 11 26.33 6.69 0.56
C ARG A 11 25.88 6.02 1.86
N ARG A 12 25.68 6.79 2.93
CA ARG A 12 25.29 6.27 4.26
C ARG A 12 23.77 6.24 4.46
N ILE A 13 23.03 7.14 3.80
CA ILE A 13 21.57 7.28 3.93
C ILE A 13 20.83 6.43 2.87
N LEU A 14 21.40 6.24 1.68
CA LEU A 14 20.84 5.39 0.61
C LEU A 14 20.50 3.95 1.06
N PRO A 15 21.40 3.20 1.73
CA PRO A 15 21.08 1.83 2.16
C PRO A 15 19.88 1.76 3.15
N PRO A 16 19.80 2.57 4.22
CA PRO A 16 18.64 2.60 5.11
C PRO A 16 17.34 3.03 4.41
N LEU A 17 17.38 4.03 3.52
CA LEU A 17 16.21 4.47 2.76
C LEU A 17 15.67 3.37 1.85
N GLY A 18 16.56 2.68 1.13
CA GLY A 18 16.18 1.54 0.28
C GLY A 18 15.53 0.43 1.11
N ASN A 19 16.09 0.10 2.27
CA ASN A 19 15.54 -0.93 3.14
C ASN A 19 14.14 -0.56 3.69
N ASN A 20 13.94 0.71 4.08
CA ASN A 20 12.63 1.19 4.53
C ASN A 20 11.60 1.25 3.40
N ALA A 21 11.99 1.69 2.20
CA ALA A 21 11.10 1.69 1.03
C ALA A 21 10.64 0.26 0.69
N ILE A 22 11.56 -0.71 0.71
CA ILE A 22 11.24 -2.12 0.49
C ILE A 22 10.29 -2.65 1.57
N ALA A 23 10.52 -2.31 2.85
CA ALA A 23 9.66 -2.71 3.96
C ALA A 23 8.23 -2.17 3.80
N ILE A 24 8.07 -0.89 3.49
CA ILE A 24 6.75 -0.26 3.29
C ILE A 24 6.00 -0.91 2.11
N VAL A 25 6.69 -1.16 1.00
CA VAL A 25 6.09 -1.85 -0.15
C VAL A 25 5.68 -3.28 0.22
N LYS A 26 6.52 -3.99 0.96
CA LYS A 26 6.25 -5.38 1.38
C LYS A 26 5.05 -5.45 2.34
N ASP A 27 5.00 -4.59 3.33
CA ASP A 27 3.92 -4.59 4.32
C ASP A 27 2.59 -4.16 3.67
N SER A 28 2.62 -3.15 2.77
CA SER A 28 1.43 -2.71 2.04
C SER A 28 0.93 -3.76 1.05
N SER A 29 1.83 -4.43 0.31
CA SER A 29 1.44 -5.47 -0.64
C SER A 29 0.90 -6.71 0.06
N LEU A 30 1.52 -7.15 1.17
CA LEU A 30 1.06 -8.28 1.98
C LEU A 30 -0.32 -8.01 2.58
N ALA A 31 -0.55 -6.82 3.15
CA ALA A 31 -1.86 -6.43 3.66
C ALA A 31 -2.93 -6.41 2.56
N SER A 32 -2.60 -5.86 1.38
CA SER A 32 -3.53 -5.82 0.23
C SER A 32 -3.87 -7.20 -0.32
N ALA A 33 -2.90 -8.13 -0.34
CA ALA A 33 -3.08 -9.49 -0.83
C ALA A 33 -3.98 -10.32 0.10
N ILE A 34 -3.78 -10.20 1.41
CA ILE A 34 -4.65 -10.85 2.41
C ILE A 34 -6.07 -10.32 2.29
N GLY A 35 -6.25 -9.00 2.27
CA GLY A 35 -7.58 -8.38 2.15
C GLY A 35 -8.32 -8.78 0.87
N LEU A 36 -7.60 -8.87 -0.26
CA LEU A 36 -8.18 -9.35 -1.52
C LEU A 36 -8.57 -10.83 -1.44
N ALA A 37 -7.76 -11.68 -0.81
CA ALA A 37 -8.05 -13.10 -0.66
C ALA A 37 -9.30 -13.33 0.20
N ASP A 38 -9.44 -12.62 1.32
CA ASP A 38 -10.62 -12.70 2.20
C ASP A 38 -11.88 -12.21 1.48
N LEU A 39 -11.79 -11.09 0.76
CA LEU A 39 -12.89 -10.57 -0.06
C LEU A 39 -13.30 -11.56 -1.15
N ALA A 40 -12.35 -12.13 -1.89
CA ALA A 40 -12.63 -13.12 -2.93
C ALA A 40 -13.27 -14.40 -2.36
N TYR A 41 -12.83 -14.84 -1.17
CA TYR A 41 -13.42 -15.96 -0.47
C TYR A 41 -14.88 -15.68 -0.06
N ALA A 42 -15.14 -14.47 0.46
CA ALA A 42 -16.51 -14.03 0.77
C ALA A 42 -17.40 -13.99 -0.49
N ALA A 43 -16.90 -13.47 -1.62
CA ALA A 43 -17.62 -13.46 -2.90
C ALA A 43 -18.06 -14.86 -3.30
N ARG A 44 -17.11 -15.80 -3.24
CA ARG A 44 -17.32 -17.18 -3.67
C ARG A 44 -18.31 -17.90 -2.77
N THR A 45 -18.26 -17.64 -1.47
CA THR A 45 -19.19 -18.20 -0.48
C THR A 45 -20.61 -17.72 -0.73
N VAL A 46 -20.81 -16.41 -0.91
CA VAL A 46 -22.14 -15.84 -1.19
C VAL A 46 -22.64 -16.28 -2.58
N SER A 47 -21.79 -16.23 -3.61
CA SER A 47 -22.18 -16.66 -4.96
C SER A 47 -22.60 -18.14 -5.00
N GLY A 48 -21.91 -19.00 -4.23
CA GLY A 48 -22.28 -20.41 -4.10
C GLY A 48 -23.58 -20.64 -3.33
N ALA A 49 -23.88 -19.80 -2.33
CA ALA A 49 -25.09 -19.91 -1.52
C ALA A 49 -26.36 -19.43 -2.27
N TYR A 50 -26.25 -18.36 -3.05
CA TYR A 50 -27.39 -17.73 -3.73
C TYR A 50 -27.49 -18.06 -5.23
N ALA A 51 -26.57 -18.90 -5.76
CA ALA A 51 -26.42 -19.21 -7.18
C ALA A 51 -26.35 -17.97 -8.11
N THR A 52 -26.04 -16.81 -7.53
CA THR A 52 -26.06 -15.50 -8.19
C THR A 52 -24.65 -14.94 -8.13
N TYR A 53 -24.03 -14.77 -9.30
CA TYR A 53 -22.61 -14.41 -9.43
C TYR A 53 -22.40 -12.92 -9.66
N TRP A 54 -23.40 -12.21 -10.17
CA TRP A 54 -23.26 -10.81 -10.56
C TRP A 54 -23.15 -9.88 -9.33
N GLU A 55 -24.09 -9.99 -8.38
CA GLU A 55 -24.21 -9.07 -7.24
C GLU A 55 -23.04 -9.18 -6.24
N PRO A 56 -22.54 -10.39 -5.88
CA PRO A 56 -21.46 -10.52 -4.91
C PRO A 56 -20.12 -9.99 -5.44
N TYR A 57 -19.82 -10.24 -6.71
CA TYR A 57 -18.58 -9.79 -7.33
C TYR A 57 -18.56 -8.26 -7.53
N LEU A 58 -19.70 -7.65 -7.86
CA LEU A 58 -19.83 -6.20 -7.93
C LEU A 58 -19.63 -5.55 -6.55
N THR A 59 -20.26 -6.12 -5.52
CA THR A 59 -20.14 -5.64 -4.14
C THR A 59 -18.69 -5.65 -3.69
N ILE A 60 -17.98 -6.76 -3.93
CA ILE A 60 -16.57 -6.89 -3.52
C ILE A 60 -15.63 -6.02 -4.34
N SER A 61 -15.90 -5.84 -5.63
CA SER A 61 -15.13 -4.90 -6.45
C SER A 61 -15.27 -3.46 -5.94
N LEU A 62 -16.47 -3.07 -5.52
CA LEU A 62 -16.75 -1.75 -4.96
C LEU A 62 -16.11 -1.58 -3.58
N VAL A 63 -16.18 -2.60 -2.71
CA VAL A 63 -15.51 -2.60 -1.41
C VAL A 63 -13.99 -2.52 -1.57
N TYR A 64 -13.41 -3.33 -2.46
CA TYR A 64 -11.97 -3.29 -2.74
C TYR A 64 -11.56 -1.92 -3.25
N TRP A 65 -12.32 -1.33 -4.17
CA TRP A 65 -12.05 0.02 -4.67
C TRP A 65 -12.10 1.08 -3.56
N VAL A 66 -13.09 1.02 -2.65
CA VAL A 66 -13.18 1.94 -1.51
C VAL A 66 -11.97 1.78 -0.58
N ILE A 67 -11.57 0.55 -0.24
CA ILE A 67 -10.42 0.30 0.61
C ILE A 67 -9.13 0.81 -0.04
N THR A 68 -8.90 0.48 -1.31
CA THR A 68 -7.72 0.95 -2.06
C THR A 68 -7.71 2.47 -2.18
N PHE A 69 -8.87 3.10 -2.40
CA PHE A 69 -8.99 4.56 -2.44
C PHE A 69 -8.67 5.20 -1.08
N LEU A 70 -9.20 4.65 0.02
CA LEU A 70 -8.89 5.13 1.37
C LEU A 70 -7.41 4.97 1.71
N LEU A 71 -6.80 3.84 1.35
CA LEU A 71 -5.36 3.62 1.53
C LEU A 71 -4.53 4.59 0.69
N ALA A 72 -4.88 4.79 -0.59
CA ALA A 72 -4.22 5.77 -1.45
C ALA A 72 -4.34 7.20 -0.90
N GLN A 73 -5.48 7.54 -0.29
CA GLN A 73 -5.68 8.83 0.35
C GLN A 73 -4.88 8.95 1.65
N LEU A 74 -4.77 7.87 2.45
CA LEU A 74 -3.96 7.81 3.65
C LEU A 74 -2.48 7.97 3.31
N VAL A 75 -1.98 7.26 2.31
CA VAL A 75 -0.61 7.39 1.80
C VAL A 75 -0.36 8.81 1.31
N ASN A 76 -1.25 9.40 0.50
CA ASN A 76 -1.13 10.80 0.09
C ASN A 76 -1.14 11.79 1.28
N ARG A 77 -1.92 11.52 2.33
CA ARG A 77 -1.95 12.33 3.56
C ARG A 77 -0.65 12.20 4.34
N LEU A 78 -0.12 10.98 4.45
CA LEU A 78 1.16 10.69 5.09
C LEU A 78 2.31 11.32 4.31
N GLU A 79 2.35 11.19 2.98
CA GLU A 79 3.31 11.87 2.10
C GLU A 79 3.21 13.39 2.22
N LYS A 80 2.03 13.99 2.33
CA LYS A 80 1.91 15.44 2.57
C LYS A 80 2.39 15.87 3.96
N ARG A 81 2.28 15.00 4.96
CA ARG A 81 2.68 15.26 6.35
C ARG A 81 4.17 15.01 6.59
N PHE A 82 4.73 13.97 5.97
CA PHE A 82 6.12 13.53 6.10
C PHE A 82 7.01 13.98 4.93
N GLY A 83 6.45 14.36 3.79
CA GLY A 83 7.15 14.92 2.63
C GLY A 83 7.68 16.34 2.82
N LYS A 84 7.62 16.88 4.05
CA LYS A 84 8.42 18.03 4.47
C LYS A 84 9.71 17.63 5.22
N SER A 85 10.01 16.34 5.35
CA SER A 85 11.17 15.85 6.09
C SER A 85 12.04 14.86 5.30
N ASP A 86 12.12 15.01 3.97
CA ASP A 86 13.16 14.34 3.18
C ASP A 86 13.85 15.31 2.21
N SER A 87 14.19 16.47 2.76
CA SER A 87 15.15 17.39 2.16
C SER A 87 16.20 17.78 3.19
N HIS A 88 16.94 16.83 3.78
CA HIS A 88 18.24 17.11 4.39
C HIS A 88 19.13 15.86 4.51
#